data_AF-A0A1Y2FC90-F1
#
_entry.id   AF-A0A1Y2FC90-F1
#
_cell.length_a   1.000
_cell.length_b   1.000
_cell.length_c   1.000
_cell.angle_alpha   90.00
_cell.angle_beta   90.00
_cell.angle_gamma   90.00
#
_symmetry.space_group_name_H-M   'P 1'
#
loop_
_entity.id
_entity.type
_entity.pdbx_description
1 polymer ?
#
loop_
_entity_poly.entity_id
_entity_poly.type
_entity_poly.pdbx_seq_one_letter_code
_entity_poly.pdbx_strand_id
1 'polypeptide(L)'
;KAPFDGILGFSQGAACAAAITSLLDQVSRASPAVVNKLEKYADAMYHPRFKFAILFCGARPAAASFDWLYKDISTPSLHLIGQRDVMVPLERSEQLAESFVKADVLFHPG
;
A
#
# COMPACT_ATOMS: atom_id res chain seq x y z
N LYS A 1 -2.24 1.21 -21.20
CA LYS A 1 -3.70 1.38 -21.11
C LYS A 1 -4.15 0.81 -19.78
N ALA A 2 -5.04 1.50 -19.08
CA ALA A 2 -5.62 1.07 -17.79
C ALA A 2 -6.57 -0.12 -17.97
N PRO A 3 -6.87 -0.86 -16.88
CA PRO A 3 -6.31 -0.71 -15.54
C PRO A 3 -4.90 -1.33 -15.41
N PHE A 4 -4.14 -0.88 -14.42
CA PHE A 4 -2.85 -1.47 -14.04
C PHE A 4 -3.07 -2.67 -13.13
N ASP A 5 -2.30 -3.73 -13.32
CA ASP A 5 -2.42 -4.93 -12.48
C ASP A 5 -1.77 -4.76 -11.10
N GLY A 6 -0.80 -3.87 -10.97
CA GLY A 6 -0.07 -3.68 -9.72
C GLY A 6 0.58 -2.31 -9.63
N ILE A 7 1.14 -2.03 -8.47
CA ILE A 7 1.84 -0.77 -8.17
C ILE A 7 3.21 -1.07 -7.58
N LEU A 8 4.17 -0.23 -7.90
CA LEU A 8 5.51 -0.27 -7.35
C LEU A 8 5.85 1.08 -6.74
N GLY A 9 6.48 1.07 -5.56
CA GLY A 9 6.99 2.28 -4.93
C GLY A 9 8.35 2.09 -4.27
N PHE A 10 9.14 3.16 -4.22
CA PHE A 10 10.44 3.22 -3.55
C PHE A 10 10.46 4.33 -2.49
N SER A 11 10.97 4.06 -1.29
CA SER A 11 11.06 5.02 -0.18
C SER A 11 9.72 5.70 0.12
N GLN A 12 9.61 7.03 0.00
CA GLN A 12 8.33 7.74 0.13
C GLN A 12 7.29 7.31 -0.92
N GLY A 13 7.74 6.90 -2.11
CA GLY A 13 6.88 6.30 -3.14
C GLY A 13 6.28 4.97 -2.70
N ALA A 14 6.98 4.18 -1.88
CA ALA A 14 6.44 2.95 -1.30
C ALA A 14 5.33 3.24 -0.27
N ALA A 15 5.49 4.28 0.55
CA ALA A 15 4.44 4.74 1.45
C ALA A 15 3.18 5.16 0.66
N CYS A 16 3.36 5.98 -0.37
CA CYS A 16 2.27 6.42 -1.25
C CYS A 16 1.61 5.24 -1.97
N ALA A 17 2.39 4.30 -2.51
CA ALA A 17 1.88 3.11 -3.18
C ALA A 17 1.04 2.23 -2.24
N ALA A 18 1.48 2.05 -0.98
CA ALA A 18 0.73 1.35 0.03
C ALA A 18 -0.59 2.06 0.38
N ALA A 19 -0.58 3.39 0.54
CA ALA A 19 -1.79 4.17 0.78
C ALA A 19 -2.81 4.04 -0.37
N ILE A 20 -2.36 4.16 -1.63
CA ILE A 20 -3.23 3.97 -2.80
C ILE A 20 -3.77 2.54 -2.83
N THR A 21 -2.93 1.56 -2.56
CA THR A 21 -3.34 0.15 -2.51
C THR A 21 -4.43 -0.08 -1.46
N SER A 22 -4.28 0.51 -0.28
CA SER A 22 -5.26 0.45 0.80
C SER A 22 -6.58 1.10 0.41
N LEU A 23 -6.54 2.29 -0.19
CA LEU A 23 -7.75 2.98 -0.66
C LEU A 23 -8.54 2.15 -1.67
N LEU A 24 -7.86 1.57 -2.66
CA LEU A 24 -8.51 0.73 -3.68
C LEU A 24 -9.04 -0.58 -3.09
N ASP A 25 -8.35 -1.16 -2.11
CA ASP A 25 -8.78 -2.37 -1.41
C ASP A 25 -10.00 -2.10 -0.52
N GLN A 26 -10.06 -0.95 0.16
CA GLN A 26 -11.21 -0.53 0.96
C GLN A 26 -12.44 -0.24 0.09
N VAL A 27 -12.28 0.47 -1.02
CA VAL A 27 -13.40 0.73 -1.96
C VAL A 27 -13.91 -0.56 -2.59
N SER A 28 -13.01 -1.50 -2.94
CA SER A 28 -13.41 -2.81 -3.46
C SER A 28 -14.20 -3.66 -2.46
N ARG A 29 -14.08 -3.38 -1.15
CA ARG A 29 -14.83 -4.04 -0.07
C ARG A 29 -16.08 -3.26 0.37
N ALA A 30 -16.25 -2.03 -0.10
CA ALA A 30 -17.33 -1.15 0.34
C ALA A 30 -18.69 -1.67 -0.15
N SER A 31 -19.74 -1.42 0.64
CA SER A 31 -21.09 -1.81 0.24
C SER A 31 -21.54 -1.03 -1.00
N PRO A 32 -22.46 -1.58 -1.82
CA PRO A 32 -23.00 -0.88 -3.00
C PRO A 32 -23.54 0.52 -2.67
N ALA A 33 -24.11 0.72 -1.47
CA ALA A 33 -24.59 2.03 -1.03
C ALA A 33 -23.48 3.08 -0.84
N VAL A 34 -22.29 2.65 -0.38
CA VAL A 34 -21.12 3.53 -0.24
C VAL A 34 -20.51 3.81 -1.62
N VAL A 35 -20.39 2.78 -2.47
CA VAL A 35 -19.90 2.92 -3.84
C VAL A 35 -20.79 3.88 -4.64
N ASN A 36 -22.12 3.76 -4.54
CA ASN A 36 -23.07 4.66 -5.20
C ASN A 36 -22.95 6.11 -4.69
N LYS A 37 -22.62 6.32 -3.41
CA LYS A 37 -22.37 7.68 -2.88
C LYS A 37 -21.05 8.27 -3.38
N LEU A 38 -20.11 7.42 -3.75
CA LEU A 38 -18.83 7.77 -4.36
C LEU A 38 -18.91 7.85 -5.89
N GLU A 39 -20.04 7.46 -6.53
CA GLU A 39 -20.21 7.55 -7.99
C GLU A 39 -20.01 8.97 -8.52
N LYS A 40 -20.33 10.01 -7.73
CA LYS A 40 -20.02 11.40 -8.10
C LYS A 40 -18.52 11.70 -8.22
N TYR A 41 -17.67 10.83 -7.70
CA TYR A 41 -16.21 10.82 -7.83
C TYR A 41 -15.73 9.64 -8.70
N ALA A 42 -16.62 8.92 -9.38
CA ALA A 42 -16.29 7.73 -10.17
C ALA A 42 -15.25 8.03 -11.25
N ASP A 43 -15.33 9.20 -11.89
CA ASP A 43 -14.36 9.64 -12.89
C ASP A 43 -12.94 9.78 -12.31
N ALA A 44 -12.81 10.03 -11.00
CA ALA A 44 -11.53 10.11 -10.29
C ALA A 44 -11.06 8.76 -9.72
N MET A 45 -11.92 7.74 -9.67
CA MET A 45 -11.66 6.46 -8.98
C MET A 45 -12.03 5.25 -9.86
N TYR A 46 -11.51 5.22 -11.09
CA TYR A 46 -11.80 4.19 -12.09
C TYR A 46 -10.94 2.92 -11.97
N HIS A 47 -10.16 2.77 -10.90
CA HIS A 47 -9.18 1.70 -10.79
C HIS A 47 -9.70 0.58 -9.86
N PRO A 48 -9.77 -0.69 -10.30
CA PRO A 48 -10.07 -1.81 -9.41
C PRO A 48 -8.93 -1.99 -8.38
N ARG A 49 -9.12 -2.80 -7.33
CA ARG A 49 -7.98 -3.18 -6.48
C ARG A 49 -6.84 -3.74 -7.32
N PHE A 50 -5.61 -3.41 -6.94
CA PHE A 50 -4.44 -4.03 -7.53
C PHE A 50 -4.44 -5.54 -7.26
N LYS A 51 -3.83 -6.30 -8.17
CA LYS A 51 -3.54 -7.72 -7.98
C LYS A 51 -2.32 -7.91 -7.06
N PHE A 52 -1.38 -6.96 -7.07
CA PHE A 52 -0.19 -6.98 -6.21
C PHE A 52 0.42 -5.58 -6.00
N ALA A 53 1.24 -5.43 -4.96
CA ALA A 53 2.08 -4.27 -4.72
C ALA A 53 3.56 -4.69 -4.50
N ILE A 54 4.52 -3.90 -4.98
CA ILE A 54 5.94 -4.12 -4.73
C ILE A 54 6.54 -2.86 -4.10
N LEU A 55 7.09 -2.99 -2.90
CA LEU A 55 7.44 -1.86 -2.04
C LEU A 55 8.92 -1.98 -1.63
N PHE A 56 9.74 -1.03 -2.07
CA PHE A 56 11.17 -0.98 -1.82
C PHE A 56 11.49 0.06 -0.75
N CYS A 57 12.19 -0.36 0.31
CA CYS A 57 12.75 0.49 1.38
C CYS A 57 11.76 1.57 1.89
N GLY A 58 10.48 1.19 2.02
CA GLY A 58 9.39 2.09 2.38
C GLY A 58 9.06 2.06 3.85
N ALA A 59 8.50 3.14 4.38
CA ALA A 59 7.92 3.17 5.71
C ALA A 59 6.58 3.90 5.70
N ARG A 60 5.63 3.46 6.53
CA ARG A 60 4.39 4.22 6.75
C ARG A 60 4.69 5.56 7.44
N PRO A 61 3.90 6.62 7.18
CA PRO A 61 3.98 7.88 7.92
C PRO A 61 3.85 7.65 9.42
N ALA A 62 4.56 8.45 10.23
CA ALA A 62 4.51 8.36 11.69
C ALA A 62 3.27 9.03 12.30
N ALA A 63 2.57 9.88 11.53
CA ALA A 63 1.40 10.59 12.01
C ALA A 63 0.19 9.65 12.09
N ALA A 64 -0.36 9.49 13.30
CA ALA A 64 -1.48 8.59 13.58
C ALA A 64 -2.75 8.89 12.76
N SER A 65 -2.91 10.11 12.24
CA SER A 65 -4.00 10.48 11.33
C SER A 65 -4.03 9.66 10.03
N PHE A 66 -2.94 8.97 9.70
CA PHE A 66 -2.85 8.08 8.54
C PHE A 66 -2.97 6.59 8.88
N ASP A 67 -3.04 6.19 10.16
CA ASP A 67 -2.99 4.77 10.55
C ASP A 67 -4.09 3.94 9.88
N TRP A 68 -5.26 4.54 9.62
CA TRP A 68 -6.38 3.90 8.93
C TRP A 68 -6.06 3.48 7.47
N LEU A 69 -5.03 4.07 6.85
CA LEU A 69 -4.55 3.66 5.52
C LEU A 69 -3.57 2.49 5.59
N TYR A 70 -2.91 2.25 6.71
CA TYR A 70 -1.81 1.30 6.83
C TYR A 70 -2.18 0.16 7.78
N LYS A 71 -3.32 -0.46 7.53
CA LYS A 71 -3.87 -1.57 8.32
C LYS A 71 -4.76 -2.46 7.45
N ASP A 72 -4.68 -3.78 7.66
CA ASP A 72 -5.54 -4.80 7.03
C ASP A 72 -5.65 -4.67 5.50
N ILE A 73 -4.53 -4.41 4.82
CA ILE A 73 -4.47 -4.31 3.36
C ILE A 73 -4.46 -5.73 2.77
N SER A 74 -5.49 -6.08 2.00
CA SER A 74 -5.70 -7.46 1.51
C SER A 74 -4.96 -7.77 0.21
N THR A 75 -4.55 -6.75 -0.54
CA THR A 75 -3.75 -6.89 -1.76
C THR A 75 -2.41 -7.55 -1.42
N PRO A 76 -2.02 -8.66 -2.08
CA PRO A 76 -0.70 -9.27 -1.87
C PRO A 76 0.43 -8.28 -2.11
N SER A 77 1.46 -8.29 -1.27
CA SER A 77 2.60 -7.39 -1.39
C SER A 77 3.94 -8.10 -1.28
N LEU A 78 4.94 -7.59 -2.00
CA LEU A 78 6.35 -7.91 -1.82
C LEU A 78 7.07 -6.68 -1.26
N HIS A 79 7.73 -6.85 -0.11
CA HIS A 79 8.51 -5.82 0.55
C HIS A 79 10.00 -6.14 0.43
N LEU A 80 10.75 -5.26 -0.21
CA LEU A 80 12.21 -5.37 -0.29
C LEU A 80 12.82 -4.39 0.71
N ILE A 81 13.53 -4.94 1.71
CA ILE A 81 14.02 -4.18 2.86
C ILE A 81 15.54 -4.27 2.95
N GLY A 82 16.20 -3.11 3.04
CA GLY A 82 17.65 -3.04 3.22
C GLY A 82 18.07 -3.20 4.68
N GLN A 83 18.91 -4.19 4.98
CA GLN A 83 19.38 -4.45 6.34
C GLN A 83 20.33 -3.37 6.87
N ARG A 84 21.00 -2.64 5.98
CA ARG A 84 21.92 -1.54 6.31
C ARG A 84 21.36 -0.17 5.93
N ASP A 85 20.04 -0.07 5.73
CA ASP A 85 19.42 1.21 5.39
C ASP A 85 19.47 2.17 6.59
N VAL A 86 20.28 3.23 6.45
CA VAL A 86 20.42 4.27 7.47
C VAL A 86 19.37 5.38 7.35
N MET A 87 18.66 5.44 6.21
CA MET A 87 17.64 6.46 5.93
C MET A 87 16.26 6.01 6.41
N VAL A 88 15.92 4.75 6.18
CA VAL A 88 14.69 4.13 6.64
C VAL A 88 15.05 2.94 7.53
N PRO A 89 14.97 3.08 8.87
CA PRO A 89 15.27 1.99 9.79
C PRO A 89 14.50 0.71 9.46
N LEU A 90 15.15 -0.44 9.68
CA LEU A 90 14.62 -1.78 9.41
C LEU A 90 13.21 -1.95 9.98
N GLU A 91 13.02 -1.55 11.23
CA GLU A 91 11.77 -1.70 11.98
C GLU A 91 10.63 -0.91 11.33
N ARG A 92 10.93 0.26 10.73
CA ARG A 92 9.93 1.07 10.04
C ARG A 92 9.51 0.46 8.72
N SER A 93 10.41 -0.27 8.06
CA SER A 93 10.10 -1.00 6.84
C SER A 93 9.27 -2.25 7.14
N GLU A 94 9.59 -2.96 8.22
CA GLU A 94 8.81 -4.09 8.71
C GLU A 94 7.40 -3.66 9.15
N GLN A 95 7.26 -2.53 9.85
CA GLN A 95 5.95 -1.97 10.19
C GLN A 95 5.07 -1.66 8.97
N LEU A 96 5.67 -1.31 7.83
CA LEU A 96 4.91 -1.14 6.58
C LEU A 96 4.48 -2.50 6.01
N ALA A 97 5.30 -3.54 6.15
CA ALA A 97 4.95 -4.90 5.75
C ALA A 97 3.80 -5.47 6.62
N GLU A 98 3.83 -5.22 7.92
CA GLU A 98 2.77 -5.63 8.86
C GLU A 98 1.39 -5.00 8.56
N SER A 99 1.35 -3.90 7.80
CA SER A 99 0.09 -3.30 7.34
C SER A 99 -0.66 -4.18 6.33
N PHE A 100 0.02 -5.16 5.72
CA PHE A 100 -0.55 -6.05 4.71
C PHE A 100 -0.86 -7.42 5.30
N VAL A 101 -2.04 -7.95 4.98
CA VAL A 101 -2.47 -9.29 5.43
C VAL A 101 -1.65 -10.40 4.76
N LYS A 102 -1.13 -10.15 3.55
CA LYS A 102 -0.37 -11.10 2.73
C LYS A 102 0.91 -10.45 2.20
N ALA A 103 1.87 -10.25 3.09
CA ALA A 103 3.18 -9.71 2.77
C ALA A 103 4.23 -10.82 2.63
N ASP A 104 4.92 -10.82 1.50
CA ASP A 104 6.23 -11.46 1.35
C ASP A 104 7.31 -10.43 1.65
N VAL A 105 8.30 -10.79 2.47
CA VAL A 105 9.40 -9.90 2.84
C VAL A 105 10.72 -10.49 2.35
N LEU A 106 11.48 -9.70 1.59
CA LEU A 106 12.82 -10.03 1.14
C LEU A 106 13.80 -9.01 1.72
N PHE A 107 14.75 -9.51 2.50
CA PHE A 107 15.84 -8.70 3.02
C PHE A 107 17.01 -8.69 2.02
N HIS A 108 17.50 -7.50 1.67
CA HIS A 108 18.78 -7.33 0.98
C HIS A 108 19.82 -6.79 1.97
N PRO A 109 21.07 -7.27 1.92
CA PRO A 109 22.09 -6.93 2.92
C PRO A 109 22.50 -5.46 2.98
N GLY A 110 22.08 -4.62 2.00
CA GLY A 110 22.66 -3.30 1.80
C GLY A 110 23.96 -3.36 1.04
#